data_AF-A0A6N9BS76-F1
#
_entry.id   AF-A0A6N9BS76-F1
#
_cell.length_a   1.000
_cell.length_b   1.000
_cell.length_c   1.000
_cell.angle_alpha   90.00
_cell.angle_beta   90.00
_cell.angle_gamma   90.00
#
_symmetry.space_group_name_H-M   'P 1'
#
loop_
_entity.id
_entity.type
_entity.pdbx_description
1 polymer ?
#
loop_
_entity_poly.entity_id
_entity_poly.type
_entity_poly.pdbx_seq_one_letter_code
_entity_poly.pdbx_strand_id
1 'polypeptide(L)'
;MDVYATDFNVETKSDSSPVTEADLRAHAVIVDGLQRLSPVYPILSEESSPPDFDTRRTWSRYWLVDPLDGTKEFVGRNGEFTVNIALIEGHRPVLGVVGVPTQDKVFVGDVVAQEAYKETGAGRERLA
;
A
#
# COMPACT_ATOMS: atom_id res chain seq x y z
N MET A 1 3.73 11.05 11.22
CA MET A 1 3.42 11.81 9.98
C MET A 1 4.61 12.73 9.70
N ASP A 2 5.80 12.13 9.58
CA ASP A 2 7.03 12.87 9.87
C ASP A 2 7.57 13.59 8.64
N VAL A 3 7.17 13.14 7.44
CA VAL A 3 7.47 13.79 6.16
C VAL A 3 6.36 14.77 5.76
N TYR A 4 5.10 14.38 5.93
CA TYR A 4 3.94 15.16 5.48
C TYR A 4 3.88 16.57 6.09
N ALA A 5 4.35 16.72 7.33
CA ALA A 5 4.35 17.99 8.06
C ALA A 5 5.61 18.86 7.81
N THR A 6 6.56 18.40 6.99
CA THR A 6 7.81 19.11 6.72
C THR A 6 7.88 19.57 5.26
N ASP A 7 8.92 20.32 4.93
CA ASP A 7 9.34 20.47 3.54
C ASP A 7 10.02 19.16 3.12
N PHE A 8 9.62 18.59 1.99
CA PHE A 8 10.14 17.34 1.46
C PHE A 8 10.48 17.49 -0.02
N ASN A 9 11.43 16.68 -0.48
CA ASN A 9 11.82 16.69 -1.88
C ASN A 9 10.78 15.95 -2.72
N VAL A 10 10.45 16.53 -3.88
CA VAL A 10 9.58 15.91 -4.89
C VAL A 10 10.45 15.64 -6.11
N GLU A 11 10.58 14.37 -6.46
CA GLU A 11 11.21 13.94 -7.70
C GLU A 11 10.14 13.55 -8.71
N THR A 12 10.50 13.52 -9.98
CA THR A 12 9.58 13.16 -11.06
C THR A 12 10.04 11.86 -11.68
N LYS A 13 9.19 10.82 -11.65
CA LYS A 13 9.45 9.54 -12.31
C LYS A 13 9.47 9.73 -13.83
N SER A 14 9.95 8.72 -14.56
CA SER A 14 10.04 8.74 -16.03
C SER A 14 8.69 8.94 -16.74
N ASP A 15 7.58 8.59 -16.08
CA ASP A 15 6.21 8.76 -16.56
C ASP A 15 5.58 10.11 -16.14
N SER A 16 6.38 11.03 -15.60
CA SER A 16 5.96 12.35 -15.09
C SER A 16 5.10 12.33 -13.82
N SER A 17 4.94 11.19 -13.16
CA SER A 17 4.34 11.14 -11.83
C SER A 17 5.30 11.69 -10.77
N PRO A 18 4.80 12.44 -9.77
CA PRO A 18 5.62 12.84 -8.63
C PRO A 18 5.91 11.63 -7.75
N VAL A 19 7.11 11.56 -7.19
CA VAL A 19 7.49 10.65 -6.11
C VAL A 19 8.16 11.46 -5.02
N THR A 20 7.86 11.16 -3.77
CA THR A 20 8.39 11.90 -2.62
C THR A 20 9.21 10.99 -1.72
N GLU A 21 9.95 11.60 -0.79
CA GLU A 21 10.60 10.86 0.31
C GLU A 21 9.58 10.00 1.09
N ALA A 22 8.30 10.42 1.15
CA ALA A 22 7.27 9.67 1.85
C ALA A 22 6.95 8.35 1.16
N ASP A 23 6.86 8.32 -0.18
CA ASP A 23 6.62 7.09 -0.97
C ASP A 23 7.73 6.06 -0.69
N LEU A 24 9.00 6.49 -0.76
CA LEU A 24 10.16 5.63 -0.53
C LEU A 24 10.26 5.12 0.92
N ARG A 25 9.95 5.99 1.90
CA ARG A 25 9.95 5.60 3.32
C ARG A 25 8.80 4.65 3.65
N ALA A 26 7.61 4.92 3.13
CA ALA A 26 6.45 4.03 3.26
C ALA A 26 6.76 2.67 2.63
N HIS A 27 7.32 2.66 1.42
CA HIS A 27 7.77 1.45 0.74
C HIS A 27 8.71 0.62 1.61
N ALA A 28 9.78 1.22 2.14
CA ALA A 28 10.76 0.51 2.95
C ALA A 28 10.15 -0.12 4.20
N VAL A 29 9.29 0.63 4.92
CA VAL A 29 8.61 0.14 6.14
C VAL A 29 7.65 -1.01 5.81
N ILE A 30 6.88 -0.88 4.72
CA ILE A 30 5.91 -1.90 4.31
C ILE A 30 6.62 -3.18 3.88
N VAL A 31 7.64 -3.07 3.02
CA VAL A 31 8.41 -4.22 2.52
C VAL A 31 9.04 -4.99 3.68
N ASP A 32 9.71 -4.29 4.59
CA ASP A 32 10.34 -4.87 5.78
C ASP A 32 9.29 -5.56 6.70
N GLY A 33 8.13 -4.94 6.88
CA GLY A 33 7.00 -5.54 7.61
C GLY A 33 6.47 -6.82 6.96
N LEU A 34 6.21 -6.79 5.66
CA LEU A 34 5.67 -7.93 4.89
C LEU A 34 6.69 -9.08 4.80
N GLN A 35 7.98 -8.77 4.66
CA GLN A 35 9.05 -9.77 4.67
C GLN A 35 9.14 -10.49 6.02
N ARG A 36 8.91 -9.80 7.15
CA ARG A 36 8.82 -10.46 8.46
C ARG A 36 7.57 -11.32 8.60
N LEU A 37 6.43 -10.86 8.10
CA LEU A 37 5.14 -11.55 8.22
C LEU A 37 5.09 -12.83 7.37
N SER A 38 5.62 -12.77 6.16
CA SER A 38 5.61 -13.89 5.22
C SER A 38 6.86 -13.86 4.32
N PRO A 39 8.01 -14.38 4.81
CA PRO A 39 9.28 -14.31 4.10
C PRO A 39 9.30 -14.97 2.72
N VAL A 40 8.34 -15.88 2.47
CA VAL A 40 8.27 -16.69 1.25
C VAL A 40 7.45 -16.04 0.12
N TYR A 41 6.64 -15.02 0.43
CA TYR A 41 5.78 -14.40 -0.58
C TYR A 41 6.50 -13.23 -1.27
N PRO A 42 6.59 -13.23 -2.61
CA PRO A 42 7.08 -12.07 -3.34
C PRO A 42 6.27 -10.81 -3.02
N ILE A 43 6.91 -9.66 -3.15
CA ILE A 43 6.27 -8.35 -2.98
C ILE A 43 6.40 -7.60 -4.30
N LEU A 44 5.27 -7.19 -4.86
CA LEU A 44 5.16 -6.34 -6.03
C LEU A 44 4.71 -4.96 -5.56
N SER A 45 5.65 -4.02 -5.48
CA SER A 45 5.36 -2.64 -5.07
C SER A 45 5.66 -1.64 -6.19
N GLU A 46 4.87 -0.57 -6.26
CA GLU A 46 5.09 0.53 -7.23
C GLU A 46 6.51 1.10 -7.18
N GLU A 47 7.09 1.24 -5.98
CA GLU A 47 8.43 1.83 -5.80
C GLU A 47 9.58 0.82 -5.90
N SER A 48 9.29 -0.42 -6.29
CA SER A 48 10.32 -1.44 -6.53
C SER A 48 10.52 -1.69 -8.01
N SER A 49 11.67 -2.27 -8.37
CA SER A 49 11.90 -2.81 -9.72
C SER A 49 11.46 -4.27 -9.76
N PRO A 50 10.23 -4.58 -10.23
CA PRO A 50 9.76 -5.95 -10.23
C PRO A 50 10.48 -6.80 -11.29
N PRO A 51 10.54 -8.14 -11.11
CA PRO A 51 10.88 -9.04 -12.20
C PRO A 51 9.95 -8.85 -13.41
N ASP A 52 10.38 -9.37 -14.56
CA ASP A 52 9.58 -9.35 -15.78
C ASP A 52 8.21 -10.03 -15.58
N PHE A 53 7.29 -9.74 -16.49
CA PHE A 53 5.94 -10.30 -16.43
C PHE A 53 5.94 -11.84 -16.50
N ASP A 54 6.83 -12.43 -17.29
CA ASP A 54 6.91 -13.89 -17.47
C ASP A 54 7.32 -14.62 -16.18
N THR A 55 8.12 -13.98 -15.34
CA THR A 55 8.41 -14.45 -13.99
C THR A 55 7.19 -14.27 -13.10
N ARG A 56 6.63 -13.05 -13.05
CA ARG A 56 5.56 -12.71 -12.10
C ARG A 56 4.26 -13.45 -12.34
N ARG A 57 3.93 -13.77 -13.59
CA ARG A 57 2.73 -14.54 -13.93
C ARG A 57 2.76 -15.98 -13.39
N THR A 58 3.92 -16.48 -12.96
CA THR A 58 4.05 -17.81 -12.36
C THR A 58 3.80 -17.81 -10.85
N TRP A 59 3.73 -16.63 -10.21
CA TRP A 59 3.51 -16.53 -8.77
C TRP A 59 2.09 -16.94 -8.41
N SER A 60 1.97 -18.00 -7.60
CA SER A 60 0.69 -18.44 -7.07
C SER A 60 0.16 -17.53 -5.97
N ARG A 61 1.05 -16.90 -5.20
CA ARG A 61 0.71 -16.00 -4.10
C ARG A 61 1.78 -14.91 -3.92
N TYR A 62 1.36 -13.66 -3.76
CA TYR A 62 2.27 -12.51 -3.59
C TYR A 62 1.54 -11.31 -2.97
N TRP A 63 2.29 -10.38 -2.40
CA TRP A 63 1.77 -9.08 -1.97
C TRP A 63 1.81 -8.07 -3.12
N LEU A 64 0.74 -7.30 -3.27
CA LEU A 64 0.65 -6.15 -4.17
C LEU A 64 0.54 -4.89 -3.31
N VAL A 65 1.42 -3.91 -3.54
CA VAL A 65 1.58 -2.74 -2.66
C VAL A 65 1.66 -1.45 -3.46
N ASP A 66 0.84 -0.50 -3.08
CA ASP A 66 0.99 0.91 -3.40
C ASP A 66 1.26 1.66 -2.08
N PRO A 67 2.52 2.08 -1.83
CA PRO A 67 2.91 2.70 -0.57
C PRO A 67 2.24 4.05 -0.31
N LEU A 68 1.82 4.75 -1.37
CA LEU A 68 1.20 6.07 -1.29
C LEU A 68 0.42 6.34 -2.60
N ASP A 69 -0.86 6.00 -2.57
CA ASP A 69 -1.80 6.34 -3.65
C ASP A 69 -2.35 7.75 -3.42
N GLY A 70 -2.30 8.61 -4.44
CA GLY A 70 -2.61 10.03 -4.32
C GLY A 70 -1.38 10.92 -4.05
N THR A 71 -0.25 10.67 -4.72
CA THR A 71 0.97 11.48 -4.53
C THR A 71 0.78 12.96 -4.87
N LYS A 72 -0.11 13.30 -5.81
CA LYS A 72 -0.44 14.72 -6.11
C LYS A 72 -1.17 15.38 -4.95
N GLU A 73 -2.11 14.66 -4.36
CA GLU A 73 -2.91 15.03 -3.20
C GLU A 73 -2.00 15.18 -1.96
N PHE A 74 -1.03 14.27 -1.80
CA PHE A 74 0.02 14.37 -0.78
C PHE A 74 0.88 15.63 -0.94
N VAL A 75 1.40 15.90 -2.14
CA VAL A 75 2.17 17.12 -2.46
C VAL A 75 1.32 18.38 -2.24
N GLY A 76 0.05 18.34 -2.63
CA GLY A 76 -0.91 19.42 -2.45
C GLY A 76 -1.39 19.62 -1.01
N ARG A 77 -0.99 18.74 -0.07
CA ARG A 77 -1.38 18.75 1.34
C ARG A 77 -2.90 18.81 1.56
N ASN A 78 -3.68 18.15 0.72
CA ASN A 78 -5.14 18.11 0.86
C ASN A 78 -5.63 16.96 1.77
N GLY A 79 -4.74 16.01 2.11
CA GLY A 79 -5.00 14.91 3.02
C GLY A 79 -5.74 13.72 2.41
N GLU A 80 -5.87 13.68 1.09
CA GLU A 80 -6.57 12.64 0.33
C GLU A 80 -5.58 11.66 -0.32
N PHE A 81 -4.91 10.87 0.51
CA PHE A 81 -4.01 9.81 0.04
C PHE A 81 -4.17 8.55 0.89
N THR A 82 -3.83 7.40 0.32
CA THR A 82 -3.96 6.10 0.97
C THR A 82 -2.71 5.25 0.87
N VAL A 83 -2.64 4.22 1.72
CA VAL A 83 -1.69 3.13 1.60
C VAL A 83 -2.47 1.88 1.23
N ASN A 84 -2.17 1.27 0.08
CA ASN A 84 -2.94 0.13 -0.42
C ASN A 84 -2.07 -1.14 -0.39
N ILE A 85 -2.54 -2.17 0.30
CA ILE A 85 -1.84 -3.47 0.39
C ILE A 85 -2.85 -4.58 0.12
N ALA A 86 -2.53 -5.50 -0.78
CA ALA A 86 -3.34 -6.68 -1.05
C ALA A 86 -2.52 -7.96 -1.06
N LEU A 87 -3.10 -9.04 -0.53
CA LEU A 87 -2.60 -10.40 -0.76
C LEU A 87 -3.32 -10.96 -1.98
N ILE A 88 -2.54 -11.37 -2.98
CA ILE A 88 -3.04 -12.01 -4.19
C ILE A 88 -2.78 -13.51 -4.10
N GLU A 89 -3.78 -14.31 -4.41
CA GLU A 89 -3.67 -15.76 -4.57
C GLU A 89 -4.39 -16.23 -5.84
N GLY A 90 -3.73 -17.04 -6.67
CA GLY A 90 -4.30 -17.52 -7.94
C GLY A 90 -4.70 -16.37 -8.86
N HIS A 91 -3.93 -15.27 -8.85
CA HIS A 91 -4.22 -14.00 -9.54
C HIS A 91 -5.53 -13.32 -9.14
N ARG A 92 -6.02 -13.57 -7.92
CA ARG A 92 -7.19 -12.92 -7.34
C ARG A 92 -6.85 -12.32 -5.97
N PRO A 93 -7.34 -11.12 -5.64
CA PRO A 93 -7.17 -10.57 -4.30
C PRO A 93 -7.97 -11.42 -3.30
N VAL A 94 -7.33 -11.84 -2.21
CA VAL A 94 -7.95 -12.59 -1.12
C VAL A 94 -8.00 -11.81 0.20
N LEU A 95 -7.09 -10.85 0.36
CA LEU A 95 -7.07 -9.86 1.44
C LEU A 95 -6.72 -8.50 0.84
N GLY A 96 -7.41 -7.45 1.27
CA GLY A 96 -7.11 -6.06 0.92
C GLY A 96 -7.15 -5.16 2.13
N VAL A 97 -6.21 -4.24 2.22
CA VAL A 97 -6.08 -3.23 3.27
C VAL A 97 -5.88 -1.88 2.62
N VAL A 98 -6.71 -0.91 2.97
CA VAL A 98 -6.60 0.49 2.53
C VAL A 98 -6.51 1.36 3.77
N GLY A 99 -5.31 1.88 4.04
CA GLY A 99 -5.06 2.83 5.11
C GLY A 99 -5.31 4.26 4.63
N VAL A 100 -5.98 5.08 5.45
CA VAL A 100 -6.16 6.52 5.26
C VAL A 100 -5.44 7.24 6.41
N PRO A 101 -4.12 7.51 6.28
CA PRO A 101 -3.31 7.97 7.41
C PRO A 101 -3.79 9.28 8.02
N THR A 102 -4.33 10.20 7.21
CA THR A 102 -4.86 11.50 7.67
C THR A 102 -6.10 11.38 8.55
N GLN A 103 -6.78 10.24 8.53
CA GLN A 103 -8.03 9.99 9.26
C GLN A 103 -7.89 8.90 10.32
N ASP A 104 -6.68 8.38 10.56
CA ASP A 104 -6.42 7.25 11.47
C ASP A 104 -7.41 6.10 11.26
N LYS A 105 -7.53 5.70 9.99
CA LYS A 105 -8.57 4.79 9.53
C LYS A 105 -7.98 3.75 8.60
N VAL A 106 -8.44 2.50 8.74
CA VAL A 106 -8.06 1.40 7.87
C VAL A 106 -9.32 0.67 7.43
N PHE A 107 -9.45 0.41 6.14
CA PHE A 107 -10.46 -0.50 5.59
C PHE A 107 -9.81 -1.85 5.31
N VAL A 108 -10.51 -2.92 5.66
CA VAL A 108 -10.06 -4.29 5.41
C VAL A 108 -11.18 -5.07 4.73
N GLY A 109 -10.82 -5.81 3.68
CA GLY A 109 -11.66 -6.81 3.05
C GLY A 109 -10.94 -8.15 3.06
N ASP A 110 -11.55 -9.16 3.69
CA ASP A 110 -11.05 -10.53 3.73
C ASP A 110 -12.06 -11.45 3.03
N VAL A 111 -11.68 -11.94 1.85
CA VAL A 111 -12.52 -12.80 1.02
C VAL A 111 -12.65 -14.20 1.64
N VAL A 112 -11.62 -14.66 2.34
CA VAL A 112 -11.59 -15.98 2.98
C VAL A 112 -12.53 -16.00 4.19
N ALA A 113 -12.50 -14.94 4.99
CA ALA A 113 -13.39 -14.77 6.14
C ALA A 113 -14.80 -14.29 5.74
N GLN A 114 -14.98 -13.80 4.51
CA GLN A 114 -16.19 -13.11 4.04
C GLN A 114 -16.56 -11.90 4.90
N GLU A 115 -15.55 -11.11 5.25
CA GLU A 115 -15.71 -9.92 6.10
C GLU A 115 -15.21 -8.68 5.38
N ALA A 116 -15.93 -7.58 5.57
CA ALA A 116 -15.40 -6.25 5.31
C ALA A 116 -15.63 -5.38 6.54
N TYR A 117 -14.61 -4.66 6.98
CA TYR A 117 -14.71 -3.77 8.13
C TYR A 117 -13.83 -2.55 7.95
N LYS A 118 -14.11 -1.51 8.74
CA LYS A 118 -13.20 -0.39 8.96
C LYS A 118 -12.76 -0.38 10.42
N GLU A 119 -11.49 -0.07 10.64
CA GLU A 119 -10.92 0.20 11.96
C GLU A 119 -10.56 1.67 12.07
N THR A 120 -10.83 2.22 13.24
CA THR A 120 -10.48 3.59 13.63
C THR A 120 -10.02 3.57 15.09
N GLY A 121 -9.50 4.68 15.61
CA GLY A 121 -9.26 4.84 17.05
C GLY A 121 -10.51 4.60 17.93
N ALA A 122 -11.73 4.67 17.39
CA ALA A 122 -12.98 4.37 18.10
C ALA A 122 -13.33 2.87 18.12
N GLY A 123 -12.59 2.04 17.39
CA GLY A 123 -12.82 0.60 17.28
C GLY A 123 -13.13 0.14 15.85
N ARG A 124 -13.55 -1.13 15.76
CA ARG A 124 -13.87 -1.82 14.50
C ARG A 124 -15.37 -1.76 14.21
N GLU A 125 -15.73 -1.39 12.99
CA GLU A 125 -17.10 -1.39 12.47
C GLU A 125 -17.19 -2.28 11.23
N ARG A 126 -18.14 -3.21 11.22
CA ARG A 126 -18.39 -4.10 10.08
C ARG A 126 -19.16 -3.37 8.97
N LEU A 127 -18.75 -3.60 7.73
CA LEU A 127 -19.32 -2.99 6.52
C LEU A 127 -20.14 -4.00 5.70
N ALA A 128 -19.75 -5.27 5.70
CA ALA A 128 -20.46 -6.39 5.08
C ALA A 128 -20.17 -7.71 5.82
#